data_AF-A0A348FYS0-F1
#
_entry.id   AF-A0A348FYS0-F1
#
_cell.length_a   1.000
_cell.length_b   1.000
_cell.length_c   1.000
_cell.angle_alpha   90.00
_cell.angle_beta   90.00
_cell.angle_gamma   90.00
#
_symmetry.space_group_name_H-M   'P 1'
#
loop_
_entity.id
_entity.type
_entity.pdbx_description
1 polymer ?
#
loop_
_entity_poly.entity_id
_entity_poly.type
_entity_poly.pdbx_seq_one_letter_code
_entity_poly.pdbx_strand_id
1 'polypeptide(L)' 'MKFVDWDWRPAVLSDKASSAFAMLEPRGPWVQVDAADVAYTAGVMSEAAWRAKFEPEFGPLVPPVLADRYSPGAVRADD' A
#
# COMPACT_ATOMS: atom_id res chain seq x y z
N MET A 1 -7.16 -2.44 6.53
CA MET A 1 -6.63 -1.73 5.36
C MET A 1 -7.08 -2.52 4.16
N LYS A 2 -7.41 -1.84 3.07
CA LYS A 2 -7.77 -2.48 1.81
C LYS A 2 -6.65 -2.30 0.80
N PHE A 3 -6.32 -3.37 0.08
CA PHE A 3 -5.44 -3.32 -1.07
C PHE A 3 -6.32 -3.16 -2.31
N VAL A 4 -5.97 -2.21 -3.16
CA VAL A 4 -6.82 -1.87 -4.29
C VAL A 4 -6.00 -1.64 -5.57
N ASP A 5 -6.61 -1.97 -6.68
CA ASP A 5 -6.20 -1.57 -8.03
C ASP A 5 -6.89 -0.25 -8.35
N TRP A 6 -6.13 0.85 -8.30
CA TRP A 6 -6.63 2.19 -8.61
C TRP A 6 -5.91 2.70 -9.85
N ASP A 7 -6.64 2.89 -10.95
CA ASP A 7 -6.06 3.28 -12.23
C ASP A 7 -4.87 2.42 -12.68
N TRP A 8 -4.97 1.10 -12.49
CA TRP A 8 -3.91 0.15 -12.86
C TRP A 8 -2.62 0.36 -12.06
N ARG A 9 -2.75 0.93 -10.86
CA ARG A 9 -1.64 1.20 -9.95
C ARG A 9 -1.88 0.57 -8.58
N PRO A 10 -0.80 0.19 -7.88
CA PRO A 10 -0.89 -0.28 -6.51
C PRO A 10 -1.32 0.87 -5.60
N ALA A 11 -2.49 0.74 -4.97
CA ALA A 11 -2.97 1.67 -3.96
C ALA A 11 -3.51 0.93 -2.73
N VAL A 12 -3.57 1.66 -1.62
CA VAL A 12 -4.03 1.15 -0.32
C VAL A 12 -4.92 2.16 0.38
N LEU A 13 -6.00 1.67 0.98
CA LEU A 13 -6.94 2.46 1.78
C LEU A 13 -6.77 2.12 3.27
N SER A 14 -6.48 3.14 4.08
CA SER A 14 -6.39 3.00 5.54
C SER A 14 -7.76 3.09 6.18
N ASP A 15 -8.19 2.04 6.90
CA ASP A 15 -9.49 2.03 7.60
C ASP A 15 -9.56 3.00 8.78
N LYS A 16 -8.40 3.43 9.31
CA LYS A 16 -8.34 4.24 10.54
C LYS A 16 -8.20 5.74 10.29
N ALA A 17 -7.70 6.13 9.12
CA ALA A 17 -7.23 7.51 8.89
C ALA A 17 -7.91 8.20 7.70
N SER A 18 -8.93 7.61 7.07
CA SER A 18 -9.52 8.12 5.82
C SER A 18 -8.45 8.55 4.81
N SER A 19 -7.34 7.83 4.77
CA SER A 19 -6.17 8.17 3.98
C SER A 19 -5.92 7.06 2.97
N ALA A 20 -5.56 7.45 1.75
CA ALA A 20 -5.15 6.56 0.70
C ALA A 20 -3.71 6.86 0.29
N PHE A 21 -2.98 5.83 -0.08
CA PHE A 21 -1.64 5.96 -0.65
C PHE A 21 -1.55 5.14 -1.92
N ALA A 22 -0.83 5.64 -2.91
CA ALA A 22 -0.59 4.96 -4.16
C ALA A 22 0.86 5.16 -4.62
N MET A 23 1.36 4.25 -5.44
CA MET A 23 2.59 4.47 -6.22
C MET A 23 2.18 4.90 -7.63
N LEU A 24 2.56 6.11 -8.05
CA LEU A 24 2.10 6.66 -9.34
C LEU A 24 2.92 6.19 -10.55
N GLU A 25 4.15 5.76 -10.29
CA GLU A 25 5.10 5.31 -11.30
C GLU A 25 5.88 4.08 -10.80
N PRO A 26 6.37 3.22 -11.72
CA PRO A 26 7.14 2.03 -11.33
C PRO A 26 8.35 2.37 -10.46
N ARG A 27 8.46 1.72 -9.30
CA ARG A 27 9.54 1.93 -8.31
C ARG A 27 9.61 3.35 -7.74
N GLY A 28 8.55 4.15 -7.93
CA GLY A 28 8.42 5.48 -7.36
C GLY A 28 8.12 5.44 -5.86
N PRO A 29 8.08 6.61 -5.20
CA PRO A 29 7.65 6.69 -3.82
C PRO A 29 6.14 6.43 -3.68
N TRP A 30 5.73 6.03 -2.48
CA TRP A 30 4.33 6.09 -2.08
C TRP A 30 3.93 7.54 -1.84
N VAL A 31 2.87 7.99 -2.49
CA VAL A 31 2.30 9.31 -2.30
C VAL A 31 0.91 9.20 -1.70
N GLN A 32 0.54 10.18 -0.87
CA GLN A 32 -0.82 10.30 -0.37
C GLN A 32 -1.73 10.79 -1.50
N VAL A 33 -2.88 10.15 -1.67
CA VAL A 33 -3.87 10.49 -2.70
C VAL A 33 -5.25 10.69 -2.06
N ASP A 34 -6.21 11.18 -2.85
CA ASP A 34 -7.58 11.37 -2.37
C ASP A 34 -8.22 10.03 -2.02
N ALA A 35 -8.58 9.85 -0.75
CA ALA A 35 -9.15 8.61 -0.27
C ALA A 35 -10.59 8.37 -0.75
N ALA A 36 -11.36 9.42 -1.00
CA ALA A 36 -12.70 9.29 -1.54
C ALA A 36 -12.61 8.80 -2.99
N ASP A 37 -11.75 9.41 -3.80
CA ASP A 37 -11.57 9.00 -5.20
C ASP A 37 -11.17 7.52 -5.32
N VAL A 38 -10.16 7.10 -4.55
CA VAL A 38 -9.73 5.69 -4.48
C VAL A 38 -10.87 4.78 -4.01
N ALA A 39 -11.63 5.17 -2.99
CA ALA A 39 -12.72 4.35 -2.47
C ALA A 39 -13.87 4.14 -3.47
N TYR A 40 -14.12 5.11 -4.36
CA TYR A 40 -15.20 5.05 -5.34
C TYR A 40 -14.80 4.38 -6.66
N THR A 41 -13.54 4.47 -7.06
CA THR A 41 -13.09 4.04 -8.39
C THR A 41 -12.24 2.77 -8.38
N ALA A 42 -11.63 2.42 -7.25
CA ALA A 42 -10.68 1.32 -7.21
C ALA A 42 -11.32 -0.06 -7.05
N GLY A 43 -10.70 -1.07 -7.66
CA GLY A 43 -11.05 -2.48 -7.48
C GLY A 43 -10.39 -3.06 -6.24
N VAL A 44 -11.17 -3.55 -5.27
CA VAL A 44 -10.62 -4.22 -4.08
C VAL A 44 -10.02 -5.58 -4.43
N MET A 45 -8.82 -5.86 -3.91
CA MET A 45 -8.10 -7.11 -4.11
C MET A 45 -7.62 -7.70 -2.78
N SER A 46 -7.33 -9.01 -2.77
CA SER A 46 -6.54 -9.60 -1.68
C SER A 46 -5.10 -9.14 -1.76
N GLU A 47 -4.39 -9.08 -0.62
CA GLU A 47 -2.98 -8.68 -0.59
C GLU A 47 -2.11 -9.52 -1.52
N ALA A 48 -2.28 -10.85 -1.50
CA ALA A 48 -1.49 -11.76 -2.32
C ALA A 48 -1.70 -11.52 -3.83
N ALA A 49 -2.96 -11.34 -4.26
CA ALA A 49 -3.26 -11.06 -5.66
C ALA A 49 -2.74 -9.68 -6.09
N TRP A 50 -2.84 -8.70 -5.19
CA TRP A 50 -2.34 -7.35 -5.39
C TRP A 50 -0.81 -7.30 -5.54
N ARG A 51 -0.08 -8.01 -4.66
CA ARG A 51 1.38 -8.15 -4.77
C ARG A 51 1.78 -8.84 -6.07
N ALA A 52 1.16 -9.97 -6.38
CA ALA A 52 1.43 -10.72 -7.61
C ALA A 52 1.17 -9.88 -8.88
N LYS A 53 0.19 -8.98 -8.85
CA LYS A 53 -0.12 -8.08 -9.95
C LYS A 53 0.91 -6.96 -10.11
N PHE A 54 1.29 -6.30 -9.01
CA PHE A 54 2.01 -5.03 -9.09
C PHE A 54 3.51 -5.11 -8.77
N GLU A 55 3.98 -6.05 -7.94
CA GLU A 55 5.41 -6.18 -7.59
C GLU A 55 6.34 -6.40 -8.79
N PRO A 56 5.97 -7.16 -9.85
CA PRO A 56 6.83 -7.33 -11.02
C PRO A 56 7.20 -6.01 -11.72
N GLU A 57 6.30 -5.03 -11.72
CA GLU A 57 6.48 -3.74 -12.39
C GLU A 57 6.94 -2.65 -11.41
N PHE A 58 6.23 -2.52 -10.28
CA PHE A 58 6.43 -1.44 -9.32
C PHE A 58 7.54 -1.73 -8.29
N GLY A 59 8.03 -2.97 -8.22
CA GLY A 59 9.02 -3.38 -7.22
C GLY A 59 8.41 -3.67 -5.85
N PRO A 60 9.22 -3.72 -4.77
CA PRO A 60 8.75 -4.10 -3.44
C PRO A 60 7.63 -3.18 -2.93
N LEU A 61 6.46 -3.77 -2.68
CA LEU A 61 5.30 -3.00 -2.23
C LEU A 61 5.22 -2.97 -0.71
N VAL A 62 5.87 -1.97 -0.11
CA VAL A 62 5.82 -1.71 1.33
C VAL A 62 5.11 -0.37 1.57
N PRO A 63 3.77 -0.35 1.64
CA PRO A 63 3.02 0.87 1.88
C PRO A 63 3.30 1.44 3.29
N PRO A 64 3.25 2.77 3.45
CA PRO A 64 3.65 3.45 4.70
C PRO A 64 2.82 3.04 5.92
N VAL A 65 1.55 2.70 5.72
CA VAL A 65 0.66 2.18 6.77
C VAL A 65 0.98 0.73 7.20
N LEU A 66 1.69 -0.04 6.38
CA LEU A 66 2.27 -1.33 6.77
C LEU A 66 3.67 -1.16 7.37
N ALA A 67 4.44 -0.15 6.95
CA ALA A 67 5.76 0.13 7.51
C ALA A 67 5.69 0.39 9.04
N ASP A 68 4.64 1.03 9.53
CA ASP A 68 4.41 1.21 10.98
C ASP A 68 4.20 -0.12 11.73
N ARG A 69 3.65 -1.14 11.04
CA ARG A 69 3.53 -2.52 11.56
C ARG A 69 4.76 -3.37 11.29
N TYR A 70 5.60 -2.96 10.34
CA TYR A 70 6.81 -3.64 9.91
C TYR A 70 8.03 -2.84 10.36
N SER A 71 8.25 -2.81 11.67
CA SER A 71 9.55 -2.45 12.24
C SER A 71 10.40 -3.72 12.32
N PRO A 72 11.37 -3.96 11.41
CA PRO A 72 12.39 -4.98 11.62
C PRO A 72 13.33 -4.46 12.72
N GLY A 73 12.92 -4.60 13.99
CA GLY A 73 13.66 -4.00 15.10
C GLY A 73 13.12 -4.24 16.52
N ALA A 74 12.05 -5.02 16.71
CA ALA A 74 11.67 -5.49 18.06
C ALA A 74 12.44 -6.77 18.44
N VAL A 75 13.77 -6.75 18.28
CA VAL A 75 14.64 -7.63 19.09
C VAL A 75 14.99 -6.83 20.33
N ARG A 76 14.36 -7.17 21.46
CA ARG A 76 14.91 -6.82 22.77
C ARG A 76 16.28 -7.49 22.84
N ALA A 77 17.35 -6.71 22.72
CA ALA A 77 18.63 -7.10 23.28
C ALA A 77 18.46 -7.00 24.81
N ASP A 78 18.40 -8.17 25.43
CA ASP A 78 18.62 -8.36 26.86
C ASP A 78 20.15 -8.31 27.06
N ASP A 79 20.64 -7.29 27.77
CA ASP A 79 21.89 -7.29 28.56
C ASP A 79 21.82 -6.19 29.62
#